data_AF-A0A8S4A9L1-F1
#
_entry.id   AF-A0A8S4A9L1-F1
#
_cell.length_a   1.000
_cell.length_b   1.000
_cell.length_c   1.000
_cell.angle_alpha   90.00
_cell.angle_beta   90.00
_cell.angle_gamma   90.00
#
_symmetry.space_group_name_H-M   'P 1'
#
loop_
_entity.id
_entity.type
_entity.pdbx_description
1 polymer ?
#
loop_
_entity_poly.entity_id
_entity_poly.type
_entity_poly.pdbx_seq_one_letter_code
_entity_poly.pdbx_strand_id
1 'polypeptide(L)'
;LRDDNKKLHPCLVDFLSLPEPERNYNLQMSGETLKTLLALGCHVGMGDEKAEENLKKIKLPKTYVMTNGYKPAPLDLNHVKLTPNQNQLVEKLAENGHNVWARDRVRQGWTYSIVQVAFSTSFICLVDLICLD
;
A
#
# COMPACT_ATOMS: atom_id res chain seq x y z
N LEU A 1 -10.35 -3.34 -18.83
CA LEU A 1 -10.21 -1.87 -18.93
C LEU A 1 -10.74 -1.23 -17.65
N ARG A 2 -10.06 -0.23 -17.09
CA ARG A 2 -10.58 0.54 -15.95
C ARG A 2 -11.73 1.43 -16.41
N ASP A 3 -12.83 1.45 -15.67
CA ASP A 3 -14.01 2.28 -15.95
C ASP A 3 -14.56 2.81 -14.62
N ASP A 4 -14.28 4.08 -14.32
CA ASP A 4 -14.65 4.69 -13.04
C ASP A 4 -16.17 4.89 -12.92
N ASN A 5 -16.89 5.11 -14.03
CA ASN A 5 -18.35 5.24 -14.04
C ASN A 5 -19.03 3.92 -13.70
N LYS A 6 -18.48 2.81 -14.21
CA LYS A 6 -18.97 1.46 -13.89
C LYS A 6 -18.33 0.86 -12.64
N LYS A 7 -17.46 1.62 -11.95
CA LYS A 7 -16.70 1.18 -10.77
C LYS A 7 -15.93 -0.12 -11.02
N LEU A 8 -15.35 -0.27 -12.22
CA LEU A 8 -14.57 -1.43 -12.62
C LEU A 8 -13.08 -1.11 -12.57
N HIS A 9 -12.33 -1.90 -11.80
CA HIS A 9 -10.88 -1.79 -11.72
C HIS A 9 -10.21 -3.12 -12.10
N PRO A 10 -9.27 -3.13 -13.07
CA PRO A 10 -8.69 -4.37 -13.59
C PRO A 10 -7.88 -5.16 -12.56
N CYS A 11 -7.41 -4.50 -11.50
CA CYS A 11 -6.61 -5.13 -10.44
C CYS A 11 -7.45 -5.79 -9.33
N LEU A 12 -8.79 -5.76 -9.41
CA LEU A 12 -9.68 -6.46 -8.46
C LEU A 12 -9.85 -7.93 -8.86
N VAL A 13 -8.74 -8.66 -8.79
CA VAL A 13 -8.59 -10.08 -9.10
C VAL A 13 -7.63 -10.71 -8.09
N ASP A 14 -7.53 -12.04 -8.09
CA ASP A 14 -6.52 -12.74 -7.28
C ASP A 14 -5.11 -12.34 -7.67
N PHE A 15 -4.17 -12.38 -6.71
CA PHE A 15 -2.79 -11.96 -6.90
C PHE A 15 -2.10 -12.65 -8.09
N LEU A 16 -2.33 -13.95 -8.29
CA LEU A 16 -1.76 -14.72 -9.40
C LEU A 16 -2.34 -14.30 -10.76
N SER A 17 -3.56 -13.77 -10.75
CA SER A 17 -4.29 -13.31 -11.94
C SER A 17 -4.04 -11.83 -12.25
N LEU A 18 -3.23 -11.13 -11.44
CA LEU A 18 -2.85 -9.75 -11.72
C LEU A 18 -2.05 -9.65 -13.02
N PRO A 19 -2.22 -8.56 -13.78
CA PRO A 19 -1.30 -8.21 -14.86
C PRO A 19 0.13 -8.14 -14.34
N GLU A 20 1.09 -8.60 -15.16
CA GLU A 20 2.50 -8.65 -14.76
C GLU A 20 3.07 -7.31 -14.24
N PRO A 21 2.79 -6.15 -14.87
CA PRO A 21 3.27 -4.87 -14.35
C PRO A 21 2.76 -4.57 -12.92
N GLU A 22 1.48 -4.86 -12.66
CA GLU A 22 0.84 -4.63 -11.37
C GLU A 22 1.34 -5.62 -10.30
N ARG A 23 1.53 -6.89 -10.69
CA ARG A 23 2.10 -7.91 -9.80
C ARG A 23 3.53 -7.56 -9.42
N ASN A 24 4.35 -7.15 -10.38
CA ASN A 24 5.75 -6.76 -10.15
C ASN A 24 5.82 -5.50 -9.29
N TYR A 25 4.95 -4.52 -9.51
CA TYR A 25 4.84 -3.35 -8.65
C TYR A 25 4.52 -3.73 -7.19
N ASN A 26 3.52 -4.60 -6.96
CA ASN A 26 3.17 -5.05 -5.61
C ASN A 26 4.33 -5.79 -4.92
N LEU A 27 5.06 -6.65 -5.65
CA LEU A 27 6.24 -7.35 -5.14
C LEU A 27 7.37 -6.37 -4.80
N GLN A 28 7.63 -5.41 -5.67
CA GLN A 28 8.64 -4.38 -5.46
C GLN A 28 8.32 -3.53 -4.22
N MET A 29 7.09 -3.02 -4.10
CA MET A 29 6.67 -2.21 -2.96
C MET A 29 6.77 -2.98 -1.64
N SER A 30 6.41 -4.27 -1.64
CA SER A 30 6.55 -5.14 -0.47
C SER A 30 8.03 -5.36 -0.11
N GLY A 31 8.88 -5.57 -1.12
CA GLY A 31 10.33 -5.72 -0.94
C GLY A 31 11.00 -4.45 -0.40
N GLU A 32 10.64 -3.28 -0.91
CA GLU A 32 11.15 -1.99 -0.42
C GLU A 32 10.74 -1.72 1.03
N THR A 33 9.54 -2.16 1.43
CA THR A 33 9.10 -2.08 2.83
C THR A 33 10.04 -2.91 3.73
N LEU A 34 10.36 -4.14 3.35
CA LEU A 34 11.29 -4.99 4.09
C LEU A 34 12.71 -4.41 4.14
N LYS A 35 13.22 -3.87 3.03
CA LYS A 35 14.54 -3.19 3.00
C LYS A 35 14.57 -1.99 3.95
N THR A 36 13.49 -1.21 3.97
CA THR A 36 13.38 -0.04 4.85
C THR A 36 13.36 -0.45 6.31
N LEU A 37 12.63 -1.51 6.67
CA LEU A 37 12.64 -2.08 8.02
C LEU A 37 14.06 -2.44 8.48
N LEU A 38 14.84 -3.13 7.63
CA LEU A 38 16.23 -3.49 7.92
C LEU A 38 17.12 -2.24 8.06
N ALA A 39 16.95 -1.24 7.18
CA ALA A 39 17.68 0.02 7.24
C ALA A 39 17.38 0.85 8.50
N LEU A 40 16.17 0.72 9.04
CA LEU A 40 15.76 1.32 10.32
C LEU A 40 16.26 0.52 11.54
N GLY A 41 17.07 -0.52 11.32
CA GLY A 41 17.68 -1.33 12.38
C GLY A 41 16.73 -2.37 12.99
N CYS A 42 15.64 -2.72 12.31
CA CYS A 42 14.71 -3.73 12.81
C CYS A 42 15.26 -5.14 12.57
N HIS A 43 15.10 -6.00 13.59
CA HIS A 43 15.35 -7.42 13.47
C HIS A 43 14.04 -8.13 13.13
N VAL A 44 13.97 -8.68 11.92
CA VAL A 44 12.79 -9.42 11.44
C VAL A 44 13.00 -10.91 11.68
N GLY A 45 12.08 -11.54 12.39
CA GLY A 45 12.10 -12.96 12.70
C GLY A 45 10.69 -13.52 12.89
N MET A 46 10.59 -14.85 12.94
CA MET A 46 9.31 -15.52 13.20
C MET A 46 9.00 -15.45 14.71
N GLY A 47 7.88 -14.83 15.07
CA GLY A 47 7.43 -14.74 16.46
C GLY A 47 6.65 -15.98 16.94
N ASP A 48 5.92 -16.62 16.02
CA ASP A 48 5.16 -17.84 16.25
C ASP A 48 5.18 -18.68 14.97
N GLU A 49 5.77 -19.87 15.02
CA GLU A 49 5.89 -20.79 13.89
C GLU A 49 4.53 -21.31 13.40
N LYS A 50 3.49 -21.25 14.23
CA LYS A 50 2.13 -21.71 13.90
C LYS A 50 1.20 -20.58 13.50
N ALA A 51 1.70 -19.35 13.38
CA ALA A 51 0.87 -18.20 13.04
C ALA A 51 0.15 -18.41 11.69
N GLU A 52 0.85 -18.97 10.69
CA GLU A 52 0.28 -19.19 9.36
C GLU A 52 -0.87 -20.21 9.34
N GLU A 53 -0.74 -21.31 10.08
CA GLU A 53 -1.79 -22.33 10.20
C GLU A 53 -3.07 -21.78 10.86
N ASN A 54 -2.90 -20.81 11.77
CA ASN A 54 -3.99 -20.17 12.49
C ASN A 54 -4.62 -18.98 11.75
N LEU A 55 -4.07 -18.58 10.60
CA LEU A 55 -4.60 -17.46 9.81
C LEU A 55 -5.99 -17.78 9.28
N LYS A 56 -6.96 -16.95 9.66
CA LYS A 56 -8.33 -17.02 9.17
C LYS A 56 -8.61 -15.86 8.22
N LYS A 57 -9.40 -16.12 7.19
CA LYS A 57 -9.94 -15.07 6.32
C LYS A 57 -11.26 -14.56 6.89
N ILE A 58 -11.44 -13.24 6.90
CA ILE A 58 -12.69 -12.61 7.31
C ILE A 58 -13.78 -12.95 6.28
N LYS A 59 -14.92 -13.44 6.76
CA LYS A 59 -16.08 -13.73 5.91
C LYS A 59 -16.86 -12.46 5.60
N LEU A 60 -16.57 -11.86 4.44
CA LEU A 60 -17.32 -10.68 3.99
C LEU A 60 -18.73 -11.03 3.48
N PRO A 61 -19.71 -10.11 3.60
CA PRO A 61 -21.03 -10.26 2.98
C PRO A 61 -20.96 -10.39 1.45
N LYS A 62 -22.05 -10.87 0.83
CA LYS A 62 -22.13 -11.01 -0.64
C LYS A 62 -22.05 -9.68 -1.40
N THR A 63 -22.28 -8.55 -0.72
CA THR A 63 -22.16 -7.19 -1.30
C THR A 63 -20.75 -6.85 -1.78
N TYR A 64 -19.72 -7.57 -1.31
CA TYR A 64 -18.33 -7.38 -1.73
C TYR A 64 -17.93 -8.23 -2.95
N VAL A 65 -18.85 -9.02 -3.50
CA VAL A 65 -18.60 -9.79 -4.72
C VAL A 65 -18.65 -8.86 -5.92
N MET A 66 -17.57 -8.84 -6.70
CA MET A 66 -17.45 -8.06 -7.91
C MET A 66 -18.15 -8.75 -9.09
N THR A 67 -18.38 -8.01 -10.17
CA THR A 67 -19.04 -8.52 -11.40
C THR A 67 -18.27 -9.67 -12.06
N ASN A 68 -16.95 -9.74 -11.87
CA ASN A 68 -16.08 -10.82 -12.33
C ASN A 68 -16.04 -12.03 -11.37
N GLY A 69 -16.85 -12.02 -10.30
CA GLY A 69 -16.87 -13.08 -9.28
C GLY A 69 -15.77 -12.98 -8.23
N TYR A 70 -14.83 -12.04 -8.36
CA TYR A 70 -13.80 -11.81 -7.35
C TYR A 70 -14.44 -11.33 -6.05
N LYS A 71 -14.01 -11.92 -4.94
CA LYS A 71 -14.41 -11.52 -3.60
C LYS A 71 -13.16 -11.37 -2.75
N PRO A 72 -12.83 -10.14 -2.28
CA PRO A 72 -11.67 -9.97 -1.41
C PRO A 72 -11.86 -10.79 -0.13
N ALA A 73 -10.75 -11.35 0.36
CA ALA A 73 -10.75 -12.19 1.54
C ALA A 73 -9.62 -11.74 2.48
N PRO A 74 -9.79 -10.60 3.17
CA PRO A 74 -8.78 -10.06 4.07
C PRO A 74 -8.51 -11.03 5.21
N LEU A 75 -7.27 -11.04 5.70
CA LEU A 75 -6.87 -11.86 6.84
C LEU A 75 -7.35 -11.23 8.15
N ASP A 76 -7.77 -12.08 9.09
CA ASP A 76 -8.15 -11.66 10.44
C ASP A 76 -6.90 -11.55 11.32
N LEU A 77 -6.44 -10.32 11.52
CA LEU A 77 -5.27 -9.99 12.33
C LEU A 77 -5.65 -9.27 13.64
N ASN A 78 -6.92 -9.32 14.06
CA ASN A 78 -7.40 -8.54 15.23
C ASN A 78 -6.67 -8.87 16.55
N HIS A 79 -6.14 -10.09 16.65
CA HIS A 79 -5.39 -10.59 17.81
C HIS A 79 -3.96 -10.05 17.86
N VAL A 80 -3.42 -9.55 16.75
CA VAL A 80 -2.09 -8.93 16.68
C VAL A 80 -2.20 -7.48 17.14
N LYS A 81 -1.47 -7.11 18.19
CA LYS A 81 -1.39 -5.74 18.70
C LYS A 81 0.01 -5.19 18.49
N LEU A 82 0.09 -4.02 17.87
CA LEU A 82 1.35 -3.30 17.70
C LEU A 82 1.74 -2.63 19.01
N THR A 83 3.01 -2.76 19.37
CA THR A 83 3.62 -2.02 20.48
C THR A 83 3.80 -0.54 20.15
N PRO A 84 3.95 0.35 21.14
CA PRO A 84 4.21 1.77 20.88
C PRO A 84 5.42 2.02 19.96
N ASN A 85 6.50 1.26 20.14
CA ASN A 85 7.69 1.37 19.29
C ASN A 85 7.41 0.92 17.84
N GLN A 86 6.57 -0.10 17.64
CA GLN A 86 6.15 -0.51 16.31
C GLN A 86 5.24 0.52 15.64
N ASN A 87 4.39 1.24 16.39
CA ASN A 87 3.61 2.33 15.82
C ASN A 87 4.50 3.48 15.34
N GLN A 88 5.54 3.85 16.09
CA GLN A 88 6.53 4.82 15.62
C GLN A 88 7.27 4.37 14.35
N LEU A 89 7.49 3.07 14.20
CA LEU A 89 8.10 2.49 13.00
C LEU A 89 7.15 2.59 11.79
N VAL A 90 5.85 2.41 11.99
CA VAL A 90 4.84 2.60 10.93
C VAL A 90 4.89 4.02 10.36
N GLU A 91 5.00 5.03 11.22
CA GLU A 91 5.14 6.43 10.77
C GLU A 91 6.40 6.64 9.91
N LYS A 92 7.54 6.07 10.33
CA LYS A 92 8.78 6.14 9.54
C LYS A 92 8.69 5.42 8.20
N LEU A 93 7.94 4.31 8.14
CA LEU A 93 7.68 3.61 6.88
C LEU A 93 6.79 4.43 5.96
N ALA A 94 5.76 5.07 6.50
CA ALA A 94 4.87 5.96 5.76
C ALA A 94 5.64 7.17 5.21
N GLU A 95 6.47 7.81 6.04
CA GLU A 95 7.35 8.90 5.66
C GLU A 95 8.31 8.49 4.53
N ASN A 96 8.97 7.33 4.66
CA ASN A 96 9.84 6.82 3.61
C ASN A 96 9.09 6.54 2.30
N GLY A 97 7.89 5.95 2.39
CA GLY A 97 7.04 5.69 1.23
C GLY A 97 6.66 6.98 0.50
N HIS A 98 6.29 8.01 1.26
CA HIS A 98 6.00 9.35 0.73
C HIS A 98 7.23 9.98 0.07
N ASN A 99 8.38 9.96 0.74
CA ASN A 99 9.62 10.55 0.25
C ASN A 99 10.10 9.88 -1.04
N VAL A 100 9.97 8.55 -1.14
CA VAL A 100 10.27 7.79 -2.36
C VAL A 100 9.34 8.22 -3.49
N TRP A 101 8.04 8.26 -3.25
CA TRP A 101 7.05 8.68 -4.24
C TRP A 101 7.30 10.13 -4.70
N ALA A 102 7.53 11.05 -3.77
CA ALA A 102 7.75 12.46 -4.06
C ALA A 102 9.03 12.67 -4.86
N ARG A 103 10.13 12.03 -4.46
CA ARG A 103 11.40 12.08 -5.20
C ARG A 103 11.24 11.58 -6.64
N ASP A 104 10.52 10.49 -6.85
CA ASP A 104 10.34 9.91 -8.18
C ASP A 104 9.45 10.81 -9.06
N ARG A 105 8.44 11.47 -8.47
CA ARG A 105 7.63 12.48 -9.15
C ARG A 105 8.45 13.72 -9.53
N VAL A 106 9.26 14.25 -8.62
CA VAL A 106 10.16 15.39 -8.92
C VAL A 106 11.14 15.04 -10.04
N ARG A 107 11.72 13.83 -10.04
CA ARG A 107 12.59 13.34 -11.13
C ARG A 107 11.89 13.24 -12.48
N GLN A 108 10.59 12.97 -12.48
CA GLN A 108 9.75 12.97 -13.68
C GLN A 108 9.35 14.40 -14.13
N GLY A 109 9.88 15.45 -13.47
CA GLY A 109 9.60 16.85 -13.80
C GLY A 109 8.35 17.42 -13.13
N TRP A 110 7.79 16.74 -12.13
CA TRP A 110 6.62 17.23 -11.41
C TRP A 110 7.03 18.30 -10.42
N THR A 111 6.27 19.37 -10.35
CA THR A 111 6.52 20.50 -9.44
C THR A 111 5.38 20.63 -8.43
N TYR A 112 5.67 21.11 -7.22
CA TYR A 112 4.62 21.41 -6.25
C TYR A 112 3.75 22.57 -6.78
N SER A 113 2.45 22.56 -6.45
CA SER A 113 1.57 23.72 -6.64
C SER A 113 0.81 23.99 -5.35
N ILE A 114 0.77 25.26 -4.98
CA ILE A 114 0.04 25.81 -3.84
C ILE A 114 -1.45 26.06 -4.16
N VAL A 115 -1.85 25.88 -5.43
CA VAL A 115 -3.23 26.10 -5.90
C VAL A 115 -3.66 24.92 -6.77
N GLN A 116 -4.94 24.54 -6.71
CA GLN A 116 -5.53 23.45 -7.49
C GLN A 116 -5.56 23.87 -8.98
N VAL A 117 -4.50 23.58 -9.73
CA VAL A 117 -4.44 23.93 -11.17
C VAL A 117 -4.74 22.70 -12.02
N ALA A 118 -5.84 22.78 -12.76
CA ALA A 118 -6.40 21.70 -13.58
C ALA A 118 -5.59 21.36 -14.86
N PHE A 119 -4.41 21.94 -15.09
CA PHE A 119 -3.73 21.86 -16.40
C PHE A 119 -2.19 21.82 -16.41
N SER A 120 -1.53 21.48 -15.29
CA SER A 120 -0.08 21.20 -15.30
C SER A 120 0.25 20.10 -14.29
N THR A 121 1.35 19.36 -14.48
CA THR A 121 1.79 18.22 -13.66
C THR A 121 2.17 18.63 -12.22
N SER A 122 1.18 19.07 -11.46
CA SER A 122 1.34 19.60 -10.11
C SER A 122 0.39 18.92 -9.14
N PHE A 123 0.93 18.34 -8.06
CA PHE A 123 0.18 17.52 -7.10
C PHE A 123 0.40 18.03 -5.68
N ILE A 124 -0.68 18.10 -4.91
CA ILE A 124 -0.69 18.58 -3.51
C ILE A 124 0.16 17.69 -2.61
N CYS A 125 0.21 16.39 -2.87
CA CYS A 125 0.99 15.45 -2.06
C CYS A 125 2.52 15.60 -2.23
N LEU A 126 3.03 16.48 -3.11
CA LEU A 126 4.47 16.73 -3.25
C LEU A 126 5.04 17.60 -2.12
N VAL A 127 4.20 18.18 -1.28
CA VAL A 127 4.66 18.80 -0.03
C VAL A 127 5.00 17.66 0.94
N ASP A 128 6.17 17.75 1.59
CA ASP A 128 6.64 16.74 2.55
C ASP A 128 5.54 16.36 3.55
N LEU A 129 5.49 15.09 3.97
CA LEU A 129 4.50 14.57 4.93
C LEU A 129 4.49 15.39 6.25
N ILE A 130 5.62 16.01 6.59
CA ILE A 130 5.79 16.93 7.73
C ILE A 130 4.89 18.19 7.64
N CYS A 131 4.42 18.55 6.44
CA CYS A 131 3.55 19.70 6.20
C CYS A 131 2.09 19.32 5.92
N LEU A 132 1.73 18.03 6.03
CA LEU A 132 0.37 17.51 5.81
C LEU A 132 -0.42 17.27 7.11
N ASP A 133 0.18 17.52 8.27
CA ASP A 133 -0.48 17.65 9.59
C ASP A 133 -0.76 19.11 9.96
#